data_AF-A0A8T5YQ79-F1
#
_entry.id   AF-A0A8T5YQ79-F1
#
_cell.length_a   1.000
_cell.length_b   1.000
_cell.length_c   1.000
_cell.angle_alpha   90.00
_cell.angle_beta   90.00
_cell.angle_gamma   90.00
#
_symmetry.space_group_name_H-M   'P 1'
#
loop_
_entity.id
_entity.type
_entity.pdbx_description
1 polymer ?
#
loop_
_entity_poly.entity_id
_entity_poly.type
_entity_poly.pdbx_seq_one_letter_code
_entity_poly.pdbx_strand_id
1 'polypeptide(L)'
;GKQQRGELVSCFLLRIEDNMESIGRAVNSALQLSKRGGGVAFLLSNLREAGAPIKRIENQSSGVIPVMKMLEDAFSYANQLGARQGAGAVYLHAHHPDILRFLDTKRENADEKIRIKTLSLGVVIPDITFHLAKENAQMELFSPY
;
A
#
# COMPACT_ATOMS: atom_id res chain seq x y z
N GLY A 1 18.59 -4.60 -28.20
CA GLY A 1 18.45 -4.62 -29.67
C GLY A 1 17.46 -5.66 -30.19
N LYS A 2 16.36 -5.96 -29.48
CA LYS A 2 15.24 -6.76 -30.04
C LYS A 2 14.15 -5.80 -30.56
N GLN A 3 13.54 -6.11 -31.70
CA GLN A 3 12.48 -5.29 -32.32
C GLN A 3 11.19 -5.29 -31.50
N GLN A 4 10.76 -6.47 -31.03
CA GLN A 4 9.65 -6.64 -30.09
C GLN A 4 10.23 -6.93 -28.70
N ARG A 5 10.05 -5.98 -27.77
CA ARG A 5 10.58 -6.08 -26.40
C ARG A 5 9.71 -5.28 -25.43
N GLY A 6 9.80 -5.63 -24.15
CA GLY A 6 9.35 -4.76 -23.06
C GLY A 6 10.33 -3.60 -22.81
N GLU A 7 10.04 -2.84 -21.76
CA GLU A 7 10.90 -1.75 -21.30
C GLU A 7 12.22 -2.27 -20.70
N LEU A 8 13.25 -1.41 -20.64
CA LEU A 8 14.56 -1.75 -20.04
C LEU A 8 14.55 -1.62 -18.50
N VAL A 9 13.54 -0.94 -17.95
CA VAL A 9 13.35 -0.72 -16.52
C VAL A 9 12.01 -1.33 -16.12
N SER A 10 12.00 -2.05 -15.00
CA SER A 10 10.83 -2.81 -14.56
C SER A 10 10.45 -2.59 -13.11
N CYS A 11 11.15 -1.74 -12.34
CA CYS A 11 10.86 -1.52 -10.92
C CYS A 11 10.65 -0.03 -10.65
N PHE A 12 9.53 0.30 -9.99
CA PHE A 12 9.13 1.68 -9.73
C PHE A 12 8.68 1.87 -8.28
N LEU A 13 8.98 3.04 -7.73
CA LEU A 13 8.62 3.45 -6.36
C LEU A 13 7.80 4.74 -6.47
N LEU A 14 6.57 4.71 -5.98
CA LEU A 14 5.64 5.84 -6.05
C LEU A 14 5.15 6.25 -4.67
N ARG A 15 4.99 7.55 -4.46
CA ARG A 15 4.38 8.12 -3.26
C ARG A 15 2.91 8.43 -3.53
N ILE A 16 2.06 8.23 -2.52
CA ILE A 16 0.66 8.64 -2.54
C ILE A 16 0.49 9.76 -1.51
N GLU A 17 -0.05 10.90 -1.94
CA GLU A 17 -0.44 12.00 -1.05
C GLU A 17 -1.87 11.80 -0.52
N ASP A 18 -2.21 12.44 0.60
CA ASP A 18 -3.49 12.28 1.30
C ASP A 18 -4.66 13.04 0.64
N ASN A 19 -4.96 12.70 -0.60
CA ASN A 19 -6.09 13.22 -1.36
C ASN A 19 -6.53 12.25 -2.47
N MET A 20 -7.77 12.40 -2.92
CA MET A 20 -8.39 11.50 -3.88
C MET A 20 -7.70 11.54 -5.25
N GLU A 21 -7.19 12.69 -5.66
CA GLU A 21 -6.48 12.88 -6.91
C GLU A 21 -5.20 12.04 -6.94
N SER A 22 -4.42 12.05 -5.85
CA SER A 22 -3.21 11.25 -5.74
C SER A 22 -3.52 9.75 -5.65
N ILE A 23 -4.58 9.36 -4.94
CA ILE A 23 -5.03 7.96 -4.87
C ILE A 23 -5.45 7.47 -6.28
N GLY A 24 -6.26 8.25 -7.00
CA GLY A 24 -6.66 7.92 -8.37
C GLY A 24 -5.48 7.81 -9.33
N ARG A 25 -4.50 8.72 -9.22
CA ARG A 25 -3.25 8.64 -10.00
C ARG A 25 -2.42 7.41 -9.64
N ALA A 26 -2.39 7.00 -8.37
CA ALA A 26 -1.67 5.80 -7.96
C ALA A 26 -2.27 4.54 -8.60
N VAL A 27 -3.59 4.39 -8.57
CA VAL A 27 -4.30 3.29 -9.23
C VAL A 27 -4.07 3.32 -10.75
N ASN A 28 -4.16 4.49 -11.37
CA ASN A 28 -3.85 4.63 -12.80
C ASN A 28 -2.40 4.24 -13.12
N SER A 29 -1.45 4.67 -12.30
CA SER A 29 -0.03 4.34 -12.46
C SER A 29 0.22 2.85 -12.32
N ALA A 30 -0.43 2.18 -11.36
CA ALA A 30 -0.40 0.73 -11.23
C ALA A 30 -0.85 0.04 -12.52
N LEU A 31 -1.99 0.45 -13.10
CA LEU A 31 -2.49 -0.09 -14.37
C LEU A 31 -1.50 0.11 -15.53
N GLN A 32 -0.97 1.33 -15.67
CA GLN A 32 -0.10 1.68 -16.82
C GLN A 32 1.27 1.02 -16.75
N LEU A 33 1.83 0.85 -15.55
CA LEU A 33 3.14 0.23 -15.35
C LEU A 33 3.02 -1.31 -15.34
N SER A 34 2.00 -1.85 -14.69
CA SER A 34 1.78 -3.30 -14.61
C SER A 34 1.49 -3.92 -15.98
N LYS A 35 0.72 -3.25 -16.87
CA LYS A 35 0.47 -3.76 -18.23
C LYS A 35 1.75 -3.95 -19.05
N ARG A 36 2.84 -3.23 -18.71
CA ARG A 36 4.16 -3.35 -19.36
C ARG A 36 5.10 -4.32 -18.64
N GLY A 37 4.61 -5.02 -17.60
CA GLY A 37 5.39 -5.94 -16.78
C GLY A 37 6.24 -5.25 -15.70
N GLY A 38 5.94 -3.99 -15.37
CA GLY A 38 6.61 -3.28 -14.29
C GLY A 38 6.07 -3.69 -12.91
N GLY A 39 6.96 -3.98 -11.97
CA GLY A 39 6.64 -4.06 -10.56
C GLY A 39 6.62 -2.66 -9.93
N VAL A 40 5.61 -2.38 -9.12
CA VAL A 40 5.44 -1.04 -8.52
C VAL A 40 5.19 -1.15 -7.02
N ALA A 41 5.94 -0.36 -6.26
CA ALA A 41 5.77 -0.22 -4.83
C ALA A 41 5.21 1.17 -4.48
N PHE A 42 4.25 1.22 -3.55
CA PHE A 42 3.60 2.46 -3.12
C PHE A 42 3.87 2.77 -1.65
N LEU A 43 4.16 4.03 -1.33
CA LEU A 43 4.16 4.53 0.05
C LEU A 43 2.73 4.90 0.48
N LEU A 44 2.22 4.24 1.52
CA LEU A 44 0.90 4.50 2.11
C LEU A 44 0.93 5.40 3.34
N SER A 45 2.12 5.70 3.88
CA SER A 45 2.28 6.31 5.21
C SER A 45 1.76 7.75 5.33
N ASN A 46 1.50 8.42 4.21
CA ASN A 46 0.94 9.77 4.22
C ASN A 46 -0.60 9.76 4.32
N LEU A 47 -1.25 8.64 3.99
CA LEU A 47 -2.70 8.56 3.99
C LEU A 47 -3.23 8.67 5.42
N ARG A 48 -4.27 9.47 5.64
CA ARG A 48 -4.92 9.56 6.94
C ARG A 48 -5.46 8.19 7.38
N GLU A 49 -5.39 7.93 8.67
CA GLU A 49 -5.77 6.66 9.30
C GLU A 49 -7.28 6.38 9.24
N ALA A 50 -7.67 5.15 9.55
CA ALA A 50 -9.06 4.80 9.76
C ALA A 50 -9.65 5.57 10.95
N GLY A 51 -10.81 6.22 10.74
CA GLY A 51 -11.45 7.08 11.73
C GLY A 51 -11.06 8.56 11.63
N ALA A 52 -10.02 8.92 10.85
CA ALA A 52 -9.65 10.31 10.67
C ALA A 52 -10.80 11.16 10.06
N PRO A 53 -10.88 12.47 10.38
CA PRO A 53 -11.91 13.35 9.82
C PRO A 53 -11.82 13.53 8.31
N ILE A 54 -12.98 13.70 7.65
CA ILE A 54 -13.08 14.13 6.25
C ILE A 54 -13.98 15.34 6.19
N LYS A 55 -13.52 16.43 5.56
CA LYS A 55 -14.24 17.71 5.49
C LYS A 55 -14.70 18.21 6.88
N ARG A 56 -13.88 17.99 7.91
CA ARG A 56 -14.16 18.31 9.33
C ARG A 56 -15.32 17.51 9.96
N ILE A 57 -15.77 16.44 9.32
CA ILE A 57 -16.70 15.47 9.91
C ILE A 57 -15.87 14.32 10.46
N GLU A 58 -16.00 14.07 11.76
CA GLU A 58 -15.24 13.06 12.52
C GLU A 58 -15.62 11.63 12.12
N ASN A 59 -14.70 10.67 12.31
CA ASN A 59 -14.93 9.23 12.10
C ASN A 59 -15.30 8.81 10.67
N GLN A 60 -14.79 9.52 9.65
CA GLN A 60 -15.19 9.29 8.24
C GLN A 60 -14.16 8.52 7.40
N SER A 61 -12.86 8.64 7.68
CA SER A 61 -11.84 7.95 6.90
C SER A 61 -11.91 6.44 7.09
N SER A 62 -11.76 5.70 5.98
CA SER A 62 -11.71 4.24 5.98
C SER A 62 -10.29 3.67 6.06
N GLY A 63 -9.27 4.54 6.17
CA GLY A 63 -7.87 4.17 6.29
C GLY A 63 -7.26 3.58 5.01
N VAL A 64 -6.13 2.88 5.17
CA VAL A 64 -5.29 2.43 4.04
C VAL A 64 -5.81 1.17 3.32
N ILE A 65 -6.62 0.33 3.98
CA ILE A 65 -7.02 -0.98 3.45
C ILE A 65 -7.84 -0.88 2.15
N PRO A 66 -8.85 0.00 2.03
CA PRO A 66 -9.58 0.15 0.77
C PRO A 66 -8.68 0.58 -0.40
N VAL A 67 -7.66 1.39 -0.13
CA VAL A 67 -6.65 1.80 -1.13
C VAL A 67 -5.81 0.60 -1.55
N MET A 68 -5.35 -0.22 -0.59
CA MET A 68 -4.66 -1.48 -0.90
C MET A 68 -5.52 -2.39 -1.77
N LYS A 69 -6.83 -2.47 -1.53
CA LYS A 69 -7.72 -3.30 -2.33
C LYS A 69 -7.81 -2.84 -3.78
N MET A 70 -7.96 -1.53 -4.00
CA MET A 70 -7.95 -0.95 -5.35
C MET A 70 -6.63 -1.22 -6.09
N LEU A 71 -5.49 -1.14 -5.38
CA LEU A 71 -4.18 -1.45 -5.96
C LEU A 71 -4.05 -2.94 -6.29
N GLU A 72 -4.46 -3.83 -5.39
CA GLU A 72 -4.47 -5.29 -5.60
C GLU A 72 -5.28 -5.67 -6.86
N ASP A 73 -6.48 -5.12 -7.00
CA ASP A 73 -7.34 -5.39 -8.15
C ASP A 73 -6.72 -4.82 -9.44
N ALA A 74 -6.10 -3.64 -9.37
CA ALA A 74 -5.40 -3.04 -10.51
C ALA A 74 -4.25 -3.92 -11.02
N PHE A 75 -3.41 -4.46 -10.13
CA PHE A 75 -2.32 -5.37 -10.52
C PHE A 75 -2.83 -6.73 -11.02
N SER A 76 -3.89 -7.25 -10.41
CA SER A 76 -4.50 -8.52 -10.81
C SER A 76 -5.11 -8.43 -12.21
N TYR A 77 -5.72 -7.28 -12.52
CA TYR A 77 -6.30 -6.98 -13.82
C TYR A 77 -5.23 -6.74 -14.90
N ALA A 78 -4.30 -5.81 -14.64
CA ALA A 78 -3.28 -5.39 -15.61
C ALA A 78 -2.06 -6.31 -15.60
N ASN A 79 -2.26 -7.61 -15.81
CA ASN A 79 -1.18 -8.59 -15.88
C ASN A 79 -0.45 -8.53 -17.25
N GLN A 80 0.79 -9.03 -17.31
CA GLN A 80 1.69 -8.89 -18.46
C GLN A 80 1.27 -9.84 -19.62
N LEU A 81 0.10 -9.60 -20.22
CA LEU A 81 -0.47 -10.43 -21.30
C LEU A 81 -0.51 -11.92 -20.94
N GLY A 82 -0.85 -12.23 -19.67
CA GLY A 82 -0.90 -13.61 -19.16
C GLY A 82 0.45 -14.27 -18.89
N ALA A 83 1.58 -13.61 -19.13
CA ALA A 83 2.90 -14.19 -18.88
C ALA A 83 3.24 -14.26 -17.38
N ARG A 84 2.78 -13.29 -16.58
CA ARG A 84 3.07 -13.15 -15.14
C ARG A 84 1.94 -12.40 -14.44
N GLN A 85 1.65 -12.77 -13.20
CA GLN A 85 0.80 -11.97 -12.31
C GLN A 85 1.44 -10.59 -12.09
N GLY A 86 0.62 -9.54 -12.01
CA GLY A 86 1.11 -8.20 -11.69
C GLY A 86 1.81 -8.19 -10.33
N ALA A 87 2.90 -7.45 -10.23
CA ALA A 87 3.71 -7.39 -9.02
C ALA A 87 3.55 -6.03 -8.34
N GLY A 88 2.83 -6.01 -7.21
CA GLY A 88 2.62 -4.82 -6.41
C GLY A 88 3.15 -4.96 -5.00
N ALA A 89 3.68 -3.87 -4.46
CA ALA A 89 4.06 -3.78 -3.05
C ALA A 89 3.53 -2.48 -2.43
N VAL A 90 3.31 -2.51 -1.12
CA VAL A 90 2.90 -1.34 -0.34
C VAL A 90 3.73 -1.25 0.92
N TYR A 91 4.13 -0.02 1.28
CA TYR A 91 4.95 0.26 2.45
C TYR A 91 4.20 1.18 3.43
N LEU A 92 4.23 0.80 4.72
CA LEU A 92 3.64 1.56 5.81
C LEU A 92 4.65 1.78 6.95
N HIS A 93 4.63 2.95 7.56
CA HIS A 93 5.45 3.26 8.72
C HIS A 93 4.92 2.54 9.98
N ALA A 94 5.82 1.99 10.81
CA ALA A 94 5.45 1.21 11.98
C ALA A 94 4.62 2.00 13.02
N HIS A 95 4.85 3.31 13.13
CA HIS A 95 4.11 4.20 14.04
C HIS A 95 2.83 4.81 13.42
N HIS A 96 2.36 4.26 12.30
CA HIS A 96 1.10 4.68 11.69
C HIS A 96 -0.10 4.00 12.38
N PRO A 97 -1.24 4.68 12.65
CA PRO A 97 -2.36 4.10 13.39
C PRO A 97 -2.96 2.84 12.74
N ASP A 98 -2.96 2.76 11.41
CA ASP A 98 -3.41 1.57 10.69
C ASP A 98 -2.41 0.39 10.69
N ILE A 99 -1.26 0.45 11.36
CA ILE A 99 -0.19 -0.57 11.25
C ILE A 99 -0.67 -2.00 11.55
N LEU A 100 -1.49 -2.18 12.61
CA LEU A 100 -2.00 -3.50 12.96
C LEU A 100 -3.02 -3.99 11.94
N ARG A 101 -3.92 -3.10 11.48
CA ARG A 101 -4.92 -3.43 10.45
C ARG A 101 -4.24 -3.80 9.12
N PHE A 102 -3.15 -3.09 8.79
CA PHE A 102 -2.31 -3.35 7.62
C PHE A 102 -1.70 -4.75 7.66
N LEU A 103 -1.09 -5.15 8.79
CA LEU A 103 -0.54 -6.49 8.97
C LEU A 103 -1.62 -7.58 8.98
N ASP A 104 -2.79 -7.29 9.55
CA ASP A 104 -3.90 -8.23 9.64
C ASP A 104 -4.46 -8.64 8.27
N THR A 105 -4.24 -7.85 7.21
CA THR A 105 -4.66 -8.18 5.83
C THR A 105 -4.03 -9.47 5.29
N LYS A 106 -2.92 -9.94 5.88
CA LYS A 106 -2.20 -11.17 5.50
C LYS A 106 -2.50 -12.37 6.40
N ARG A 107 -3.25 -12.20 7.49
CA ARG A 107 -3.67 -13.34 8.32
C ARG A 107 -4.58 -14.27 7.50
N GLU A 108 -4.34 -15.57 7.57
CA GLU A 108 -5.12 -16.56 6.80
C GLU A 108 -6.60 -16.55 7.18
N ASN A 109 -6.89 -16.37 8.47
CA ASN A 109 -8.24 -16.30 9.03
C ASN A 109 -8.85 -14.88 9.00
N ALA A 110 -8.34 -13.99 8.16
CA ALA A 110 -8.91 -12.64 8.00
C ALA A 110 -10.24 -12.68 7.22
N ASP A 111 -11.14 -11.74 7.53
CA ASP A 111 -12.36 -11.53 6.72
C ASP A 111 -11.97 -11.29 5.25
N GLU A 112 -12.70 -11.91 4.33
CA GLU A 112 -12.40 -11.85 2.90
C GLU A 112 -12.41 -10.41 2.36
N LYS A 113 -13.19 -9.50 2.97
CA LYS A 113 -13.24 -8.09 2.58
C LYS A 113 -11.96 -7.32 2.91
N ILE A 114 -11.22 -7.72 3.95
CA ILE A 114 -9.96 -7.06 4.36
C ILE A 114 -8.73 -7.80 3.84
N ARG A 115 -8.89 -9.04 3.39
CA ARG A 115 -7.78 -9.89 2.97
C ARG A 115 -7.15 -9.39 1.66
N ILE A 116 -5.83 -9.25 1.70
CA ILE A 116 -4.99 -8.87 0.56
C ILE A 116 -4.12 -10.06 0.18
N LYS A 117 -4.42 -10.69 -0.96
CA LYS A 117 -3.82 -11.95 -1.42
C LYS A 117 -2.49 -11.69 -2.17
N THR A 118 -2.45 -10.76 -3.12
CA THR A 118 -1.33 -10.64 -4.09
C THR A 118 -0.38 -9.49 -3.84
N LEU A 119 -0.79 -8.40 -3.17
CA LEU A 119 0.14 -7.33 -2.83
C LEU A 119 1.17 -7.79 -1.78
N SER A 120 2.42 -7.43 -1.99
CA SER A 120 3.49 -7.56 -0.99
C SER A 120 3.40 -6.45 0.04
N LEU A 121 3.71 -6.76 1.30
CA LEU A 121 3.73 -5.78 2.39
C LEU A 121 5.18 -5.45 2.76
N GLY A 122 5.45 -4.18 3.01
CA GLY A 122 6.68 -3.68 3.61
C GLY A 122 6.37 -2.77 4.80
N VAL A 123 7.22 -2.82 5.82
CA VAL A 123 7.12 -1.95 7.00
C VAL A 123 8.40 -1.15 7.15
N VAL A 124 8.26 0.15 7.36
CA VAL A 124 9.39 1.02 7.73
C VAL A 124 9.45 1.08 9.25
N ILE A 125 10.55 0.58 9.83
CA ILE A 125 10.74 0.47 11.28
C ILE A 125 11.89 1.38 11.69
N PRO A 126 11.64 2.50 12.39
CA PRO A 126 12.70 3.35 12.93
C PRO A 126 13.35 2.73 14.17
N ASP A 127 14.58 3.16 14.49
CA ASP A 127 15.37 2.64 15.62
C ASP A 127 14.63 2.73 16.95
N ILE A 128 13.83 3.78 17.17
CA ILE A 128 13.02 3.96 18.38
C ILE A 128 12.07 2.78 18.63
N THR A 129 11.55 2.14 17.58
CA THR A 129 10.69 0.96 17.73
C THR A 129 11.45 -0.19 18.40
N PHE A 130 12.73 -0.38 18.07
CA PHE A 130 13.58 -1.40 18.71
C PHE A 130 13.90 -1.05 20.16
N HIS A 131 14.17 0.23 20.46
CA HIS A 131 14.38 0.68 21.84
C HIS A 131 13.14 0.44 22.71
N LEU A 132 11.96 0.84 22.23
CA LEU A 132 10.69 0.61 22.92
C LEU A 132 10.43 -0.88 23.16
N ALA A 133 10.63 -1.71 22.13
CA ALA A 133 10.45 -3.17 22.26
C ALA A 133 11.44 -3.80 23.26
N LYS A 134 12.70 -3.35 23.27
CA LYS A 134 13.73 -3.84 24.20
C LYS A 134 13.38 -3.55 25.65
N GLU A 135 12.78 -2.39 25.92
CA GLU A 135 12.38 -1.96 27.26
C GLU A 135 10.95 -2.42 27.64
N ASN A 136 10.28 -3.17 26.75
CA ASN A 136 8.87 -3.55 26.88
C ASN A 136 7.96 -2.32 27.09
N ALA A 137 8.32 -1.19 26.47
CA ALA A 137 7.57 0.05 26.48
C ALA A 137 6.48 0.06 25.40
N GLN A 138 5.49 0.93 25.57
CA GLN A 138 4.39 1.07 24.61
C GLN A 138 4.83 1.86 23.37
N MET A 139 4.37 1.41 22.20
CA MET A 139 4.57 2.12 20.94
C MET A 139 3.38 3.02 20.66
N GLU A 140 3.62 4.33 20.67
CA GLU A 140 2.62 5.32 20.29
C GLU A 140 2.46 5.40 18.77
N LEU A 141 1.22 5.60 18.33
CA LEU A 141 0.82 5.75 16.93
C LEU A 141 0.37 7.19 16.69
N PHE A 142 0.82 7.79 15.59
CA PHE A 142 0.59 9.21 15.32
C PHE A 142 -0.28 9.38 14.07
N SER A 143 -1.41 10.07 14.22
CA SER A 143 -2.28 10.43 13.10
C SER A 143 -1.51 11.25 12.06
N PRO A 144 -1.54 10.86 10.77
CA PRO A 144 -1.01 11.71 9.69
C PRO A 144 -1.89 12.92 9.35
N TYR A 145 -3.16 12.96 9.80
CA TYR A 145 -4.12 14.04 9.54
C TYR A 145 -3.82 15.29 10.38
#